data_AF-A0A244EGJ1-F1
#
_entry.id   AF-A0A244EGJ1-F1
#
_cell.length_a   1.000
_cell.length_b   1.000
_cell.length_c   1.000
_cell.angle_alpha   90.00
_cell.angle_beta   90.00
_cell.angle_gamma   90.00
#
_symmetry.space_group_name_H-M   'P 1'
#
loop_
_entity.id
_entity.type
_entity.pdbx_description
1 polymer ?
#
loop_
_entity_poly.entity_id
_entity_poly.type
_entity_poly.pdbx_seq_one_letter_code
_entity_poly.pdbx_strand_id
1 'polypeptide(L)'
;MRKIAIAVALALPLSALAQGAADAAKPPLKERAANTAKKVTQKVVPKRVIKKMEEAKPISEESDVVLTPEDLAVSKRVLTGTIKCELGASVAIEASQKKEGFFVLTHGSTKYFMHPVNSRTGAIRLEDPKAEAMWLQLGNKSMLMSQKQGLRLADECQATEQAMMAEDMKKNPPKSLFEGADSDTKK
;
A
#
# COMPACT_ATOMS: atom_id res chain seq x y z
N MET A 1 -36.99 54.66 -0.38
CA MET A 1 -36.23 54.25 -1.57
C MET A 1 -34.98 53.51 -1.10
N ARG A 2 -34.71 52.32 -1.68
CA ARG A 2 -33.44 51.53 -1.76
C ARG A 2 -32.50 51.48 -0.54
N LYS A 3 -31.91 50.36 -0.14
CA LYS A 3 -32.03 48.90 -0.39
C LYS A 3 -31.07 48.24 0.62
N ILE A 4 -31.33 46.96 0.88
CA ILE A 4 -30.79 46.01 1.86
C ILE A 4 -29.28 45.69 1.67
N ALA A 5 -28.55 45.38 2.76
CA ALA A 5 -27.89 44.07 3.00
C ALA A 5 -26.78 44.12 4.07
N ILE A 6 -26.92 43.40 5.19
CA ILE A 6 -25.80 42.88 6.00
C ILE A 6 -26.12 41.47 6.53
N ALA A 7 -25.20 40.56 6.19
CA ALA A 7 -24.73 39.31 6.78
C ALA A 7 -25.53 38.60 7.89
N VAL A 8 -25.71 37.28 7.71
CA VAL A 8 -25.93 36.31 8.80
C VAL A 8 -24.95 35.16 8.62
N ALA A 9 -23.99 35.06 9.55
CA ALA A 9 -23.19 33.87 9.79
C ALA A 9 -23.96 32.96 10.75
N LEU A 10 -24.27 31.74 10.31
CA LEU A 10 -24.95 30.72 11.11
C LEU A 10 -23.93 29.66 11.54
N ALA A 11 -23.43 29.82 12.77
CA ALA A 11 -22.92 28.72 13.56
C ALA A 11 -24.13 27.89 14.05
N LEU A 12 -24.10 26.57 13.83
CA LEU A 12 -25.05 25.64 14.44
C LEU A 12 -24.33 24.52 15.20
N PRO A 13 -24.95 23.98 16.26
CA PRO A 13 -24.27 23.61 17.50
C PRO A 13 -24.23 22.10 17.78
N LEU A 14 -23.34 21.72 18.71
CA LEU A 14 -23.45 20.50 19.51
C LEU A 14 -24.78 20.49 20.27
N SER A 15 -25.50 19.36 20.25
CA SER A 15 -25.94 18.63 21.45
C SER A 15 -26.73 17.38 21.06
N ALA A 16 -26.22 16.24 21.52
CA ALA A 16 -26.98 15.02 21.72
C ALA A 16 -28.10 15.25 22.75
N LEU A 17 -29.19 14.51 22.66
CA LEU A 17 -29.86 13.85 23.80
C LEU A 17 -30.96 12.92 23.26
N ALA A 18 -30.81 11.63 23.57
CA ALA A 18 -31.83 10.61 23.45
C ALA A 18 -32.87 10.78 24.55
N GLN A 19 -34.14 10.52 24.25
CA GLN A 19 -35.17 10.11 25.22
C GLN A 19 -36.38 9.53 24.49
N GLY A 20 -36.58 8.22 24.64
CA GLY A 20 -37.91 7.61 24.55
C GLY A 20 -38.56 7.63 25.93
N ALA A 21 -39.86 7.86 25.98
CA ALA A 21 -40.70 7.67 27.15
C ALA A 21 -42.13 7.34 26.71
N ALA A 22 -42.73 6.36 27.37
CA ALA A 22 -44.18 6.29 27.56
C ALA A 22 -44.47 5.62 28.92
N ASP A 23 -44.91 6.48 29.84
CA ASP A 23 -45.94 6.35 30.88
C ASP A 23 -46.06 5.12 31.81
N ALA A 24 -46.04 5.37 33.15
CA ALA A 24 -47.26 5.52 33.97
C ALA A 24 -47.01 5.53 35.51
N ALA A 25 -47.74 6.42 36.21
CA ALA A 25 -48.21 6.38 37.61
C ALA A 25 -47.32 6.81 38.84
N LYS A 26 -47.96 7.63 39.71
CA LYS A 26 -47.57 8.39 40.95
C LYS A 26 -47.52 7.55 42.27
N PRO A 27 -47.27 8.09 43.50
CA PRO A 27 -46.31 9.08 44.08
C PRO A 27 -45.60 8.53 45.39
N PRO A 28 -45.19 9.29 46.44
CA PRO A 28 -43.80 9.70 46.72
C PRO A 28 -43.18 9.28 48.09
N LEU A 29 -41.89 9.62 48.24
CA LEU A 29 -41.11 9.90 49.47
C LEU A 29 -40.53 8.76 50.35
N LYS A 30 -39.22 8.91 50.56
CA LYS A 30 -38.41 8.60 51.75
C LYS A 30 -38.18 7.14 52.18
N GLU A 31 -36.87 6.91 52.33
CA GLU A 31 -36.24 6.10 53.36
C GLU A 31 -36.06 4.62 53.06
N ARG A 32 -34.82 4.21 53.32
CA ARG A 32 -34.43 2.99 54.01
C ARG A 32 -33.46 2.12 53.24
N ALA A 33 -32.30 2.08 53.86
CA ALA A 33 -31.15 1.24 53.62
C ALA A 33 -31.46 -0.26 53.51
N ALA A 34 -30.41 -0.96 53.07
CA ALA A 34 -30.13 -2.39 53.13
C ALA A 34 -30.53 -3.21 51.91
N ASN A 35 -29.53 -3.59 51.08
CA ASN A 35 -28.93 -4.92 51.20
C ASN A 35 -27.79 -5.14 50.18
N THR A 36 -26.61 -5.45 50.73
CA THR A 36 -25.90 -6.71 50.53
C THR A 36 -25.32 -7.04 49.14
N ALA A 37 -23.97 -6.96 49.12
CA ALA A 37 -23.03 -7.88 48.48
C ALA A 37 -23.11 -8.12 46.96
N LYS A 38 -22.09 -7.64 46.25
CA LYS A 38 -21.10 -8.54 45.62
C LYS A 38 -19.86 -7.78 45.16
N LYS A 39 -18.74 -8.13 45.79
CA LYS A 39 -17.37 -7.90 45.33
C LYS A 39 -17.20 -8.58 43.98
N VAL A 40 -17.01 -7.83 42.90
CA VAL A 40 -16.44 -8.35 41.65
C VAL A 40 -15.20 -7.53 41.33
N THR A 41 -14.07 -8.13 41.66
CA THR A 41 -12.72 -7.72 41.32
C THR A 41 -12.59 -7.68 39.79
N GLN A 42 -12.64 -6.49 39.19
CA GLN A 42 -12.29 -6.33 37.78
C GLN A 42 -10.76 -6.35 37.67
N LYS A 43 -10.24 -7.52 37.28
CA LYS A 43 -8.84 -7.70 36.89
C LYS A 43 -8.52 -6.74 35.76
N VAL A 44 -7.64 -5.77 36.07
CA VAL A 44 -6.90 -4.97 35.11
C VAL A 44 -6.13 -5.93 34.19
N VAL A 45 -6.59 -6.07 32.95
CA VAL A 45 -5.89 -6.83 31.92
C VAL A 45 -4.62 -6.03 31.54
N PRO A 46 -3.42 -6.61 31.67
CA PRO A 46 -2.19 -5.89 31.38
C PRO A 46 -2.04 -5.67 29.86
N LYS A 47 -1.65 -4.43 29.53
CA LYS A 47 -1.35 -3.82 28.21
C LYS A 47 -0.24 -4.52 27.40
N ARG A 48 0.11 -5.77 27.71
CA ARG A 48 1.24 -6.53 27.15
C ARG A 48 0.89 -7.48 26.01
N VAL A 49 -0.37 -7.53 25.57
CA VAL A 49 -0.80 -8.42 24.48
C VAL A 49 -0.83 -7.71 23.11
N ILE A 50 -0.73 -6.38 23.06
CA ILE A 50 -0.71 -5.62 21.79
C ILE A 50 0.72 -5.56 21.17
N LYS A 51 1.75 -6.10 21.85
CA LYS A 51 3.13 -6.12 21.31
C LYS A 51 3.48 -7.42 20.57
N LYS A 52 2.55 -8.39 20.48
CA LYS A 52 2.80 -9.70 19.87
C LYS A 52 1.83 -10.01 18.72
N MET A 53 1.58 -9.01 17.90
CA MET A 53 0.95 -9.18 16.59
C MET A 53 1.73 -8.47 15.47
N GLU A 54 2.91 -7.93 15.81
CA GLU A 54 3.93 -7.36 14.93
C GLU A 54 5.21 -8.21 15.02
N GLU A 55 5.04 -9.53 15.09
CA GLU A 55 6.13 -10.49 15.09
C GLU A 55 6.01 -11.28 13.79
N ALA A 56 6.82 -10.88 12.82
CA ALA A 56 7.22 -11.58 11.60
C ALA A 56 6.31 -12.75 11.21
N LYS A 57 5.43 -12.55 10.22
CA LYS A 57 5.06 -13.69 9.37
C LYS A 57 6.38 -14.27 8.86
N PRO A 58 6.73 -15.53 9.20
CA PRO A 58 7.89 -16.16 8.60
C PRO A 58 7.65 -16.09 7.10
N ILE A 59 8.60 -15.50 6.38
CA ILE A 59 8.65 -15.64 4.94
C ILE A 59 8.64 -17.16 4.74
N SER A 60 7.58 -17.71 4.16
CA SER A 60 7.68 -19.09 3.70
C SER A 60 8.50 -19.00 2.43
N GLU A 61 9.79 -19.15 2.60
CA GLU A 61 10.79 -19.08 1.54
C GLU A 61 10.80 -20.36 0.67
N GLU A 62 9.75 -21.16 0.80
CA GLU A 62 9.46 -22.37 0.06
C GLU A 62 8.49 -21.99 -1.08
N SER A 63 9.02 -21.41 -2.14
CA SER A 63 8.36 -21.44 -3.44
C SER A 63 8.80 -22.72 -4.17
N ASP A 64 7.85 -23.56 -4.56
CA ASP A 64 8.08 -24.74 -5.40
C ASP A 64 8.37 -24.39 -6.88
N VAL A 65 8.54 -23.11 -7.17
CA VAL A 65 8.78 -22.61 -8.53
C VAL A 65 10.22 -22.95 -8.94
N VAL A 66 10.35 -23.67 -10.04
CA VAL A 66 11.63 -23.94 -10.70
C VAL A 66 11.84 -22.88 -11.78
N LEU A 67 12.95 -22.15 -11.70
CA LEU A 67 13.28 -21.12 -12.68
C LEU A 67 13.70 -21.76 -14.00
N THR A 68 13.14 -21.25 -15.10
CA THR A 68 13.63 -21.61 -16.43
C THR A 68 14.94 -20.87 -16.75
N PRO A 69 15.71 -21.31 -17.76
CA PRO A 69 16.91 -20.58 -18.19
C PRO A 69 16.62 -19.14 -18.62
N GLU A 70 15.42 -18.87 -19.15
CA GLU A 70 14.97 -17.53 -19.54
C GLU A 70 14.76 -16.65 -18.29
N ASP A 71 14.13 -17.20 -17.24
CA ASP A 71 13.92 -16.48 -15.98
C ASP A 71 15.26 -16.17 -15.28
N LEU A 72 16.24 -17.07 -15.40
CA LEU A 72 17.61 -16.82 -14.94
C LEU A 72 18.35 -15.74 -15.76
N ALA A 73 18.01 -15.54 -17.03
CA ALA A 73 18.55 -14.44 -17.81
C ALA A 73 17.94 -13.10 -17.38
N VAL A 74 16.66 -13.10 -17.00
CA VAL A 74 15.96 -11.94 -16.45
C VAL A 74 16.52 -11.56 -15.07
N SER A 75 16.81 -12.54 -14.21
CA SER A 75 17.34 -12.29 -12.86
C SER A 75 18.60 -11.42 -12.86
N LYS A 76 19.49 -11.62 -13.84
CA LYS A 76 20.74 -10.85 -13.98
C LYS A 76 20.55 -9.37 -14.31
N ARG A 77 19.36 -8.98 -14.77
CA ARG A 77 19.02 -7.59 -15.16
C ARG A 77 18.20 -6.86 -14.09
N VAL A 78 17.79 -7.58 -13.03
CA VAL A 78 17.03 -7.01 -11.92
C VAL A 78 17.89 -6.00 -11.19
N LEU A 79 17.34 -4.81 -10.98
CA LEU A 79 18.01 -3.78 -10.20
C LEU A 79 17.80 -4.05 -8.72
N THR A 80 18.91 -4.29 -8.01
CA THR A 80 18.93 -4.52 -6.57
C THR A 80 19.31 -3.26 -5.81
N GLY A 81 18.95 -3.19 -4.53
CA GLY A 81 19.24 -2.06 -3.65
C GLY A 81 17.99 -1.41 -3.08
N THR A 82 18.17 -0.26 -2.44
CA THR A 82 17.06 0.54 -1.91
C THR A 82 16.59 1.54 -2.94
N ILE A 83 15.36 1.37 -3.40
CA ILE A 83 14.71 2.16 -4.43
C ILE A 83 13.71 3.11 -3.75
N LYS A 84 13.79 4.39 -4.09
CA LYS A 84 12.86 5.41 -3.60
C LYS A 84 11.67 5.53 -4.55
N CYS A 85 10.48 5.61 -3.96
CA CYS A 85 9.21 5.65 -4.68
C CYS A 85 8.46 6.95 -4.37
N GLU A 86 7.40 7.17 -5.14
CA GLU A 86 6.46 8.27 -4.96
C GLU A 86 5.76 8.17 -3.59
N LEU A 87 5.27 9.29 -3.07
CA LEU A 87 4.71 9.40 -1.70
C LEU A 87 5.68 9.08 -0.54
N GLY A 88 6.99 9.02 -0.80
CA GLY A 88 8.00 8.75 0.24
C GLY A 88 8.11 7.27 0.63
N ALA A 89 7.44 6.39 -0.12
CA ALA A 89 7.63 4.95 0.03
C ALA A 89 9.05 4.53 -0.40
N SER A 90 9.52 3.41 0.13
CA SER A 90 10.81 2.84 -0.25
C SER A 90 10.72 1.32 -0.32
N VAL A 91 11.29 0.78 -1.37
CA VAL A 91 11.36 -0.66 -1.63
C VAL A 91 12.82 -1.09 -1.62
N ALA A 92 13.17 -2.10 -0.85
CA ALA A 92 14.50 -2.70 -0.86
C ALA A 92 14.43 -4.06 -1.56
N ILE A 93 15.28 -4.27 -2.56
CA ILE A 93 15.37 -5.52 -3.32
C ILE A 93 16.75 -6.13 -3.10
N GLU A 94 16.79 -7.36 -2.62
CA GLU A 94 18.02 -8.12 -2.36
C GLU A 94 17.97 -9.47 -3.05
N ALA A 95 19.09 -9.94 -3.60
CA ALA A 95 19.18 -11.29 -4.11
C ALA A 95 19.13 -12.30 -2.95
N SER A 96 18.35 -13.36 -3.09
CA SER A 96 18.28 -14.40 -2.07
C SER A 96 19.55 -15.24 -2.05
N GLN A 97 20.13 -15.45 -0.86
CA GLN A 97 21.27 -16.37 -0.68
C GLN A 97 20.85 -17.83 -0.70
N LYS A 98 19.55 -18.13 -0.54
CA LYS A 98 19.05 -19.51 -0.44
C LYS A 98 18.78 -20.14 -1.79
N LYS A 99 18.36 -19.33 -2.77
CA LYS A 99 18.07 -19.77 -4.14
C LYS A 99 18.57 -18.71 -5.12
N GLU A 100 19.46 -19.11 -6.00
CA GLU A 100 19.95 -18.23 -7.07
C GLU A 100 18.80 -17.84 -8.00
N GLY A 101 18.78 -16.56 -8.40
CA GLY A 101 17.74 -16.01 -9.26
C GLY A 101 16.45 -15.60 -8.55
N PHE A 102 16.30 -15.86 -7.24
CA PHE A 102 15.20 -15.33 -6.44
C PHE A 102 15.59 -14.03 -5.74
N PHE A 103 14.59 -13.21 -5.44
CA PHE A 103 14.76 -11.91 -4.81
C PHE A 103 13.86 -11.76 -3.60
N VAL A 104 14.39 -11.13 -2.56
CA VAL A 104 13.61 -10.70 -1.41
C VAL A 104 13.31 -9.22 -1.58
N LEU A 105 12.03 -8.89 -1.70
CA LEU A 105 11.56 -7.51 -1.78
C LEU A 105 10.95 -7.10 -0.45
N THR A 106 11.46 -6.03 0.14
CA THR A 106 10.96 -5.47 1.39
C THR A 106 10.30 -4.12 1.11
N HIS A 107 9.03 -3.99 1.48
CA HIS A 107 8.29 -2.73 1.42
C HIS A 107 7.66 -2.45 2.80
N GLY A 108 8.17 -1.43 3.48
CA GLY A 108 7.79 -1.14 4.87
C GLY A 108 8.07 -2.34 5.79
N SER A 109 7.03 -2.86 6.43
CA SER A 109 7.09 -4.05 7.30
C SER A 109 6.86 -5.37 6.57
N THR A 110 6.53 -5.34 5.27
CA THR A 110 6.18 -6.55 4.51
C THR A 110 7.35 -7.01 3.66
N LYS A 111 7.61 -8.31 3.67
CA LYS A 111 8.63 -8.97 2.85
C LYS A 111 7.96 -9.94 1.88
N TYR A 112 8.43 -9.93 0.65
CA TYR A 112 7.94 -10.75 -0.46
C TYR A 112 9.10 -11.59 -0.99
N PHE A 113 8.82 -12.87 -1.28
CA PHE A 113 9.79 -13.76 -1.88
C PHE A 113 9.45 -13.91 -3.35
N MET A 114 10.16 -13.16 -4.18
CA MET A 114 9.82 -12.99 -5.58
C MET A 114 10.72 -13.81 -6.50
N HIS A 115 10.14 -14.29 -7.59
CA HIS A 115 10.83 -14.97 -8.68
C HIS A 115 10.66 -14.20 -9.98
N PRO A 116 11.69 -14.16 -10.84
CA PRO A 116 11.58 -13.56 -12.16
C PRO A 116 10.67 -14.39 -13.06
N VAL A 117 9.87 -13.68 -13.86
CA VAL A 117 9.00 -14.25 -14.88
C VAL A 117 9.30 -13.55 -16.19
N ASN A 118 9.52 -14.34 -17.25
CA ASN A 118 9.66 -13.80 -18.60
C ASN A 118 8.42 -12.98 -19.00
N SER A 119 8.63 -11.74 -19.43
CA SER A 119 7.58 -10.83 -19.89
C SER A 119 7.72 -10.57 -21.38
N ARG A 120 6.62 -10.74 -22.12
CA ARG A 120 6.57 -10.48 -23.56
C ARG A 120 6.89 -9.02 -23.94
N THR A 121 6.67 -8.08 -23.03
CA THR A 121 6.92 -6.64 -23.27
C THR A 121 8.38 -6.24 -23.05
N GLY A 122 9.24 -7.16 -22.59
CA GLY A 122 10.64 -6.87 -22.27
C GLY A 122 10.86 -6.14 -20.95
N ALA A 123 9.79 -5.75 -20.23
CA ALA A 123 9.88 -5.27 -18.87
C ALA A 123 10.19 -6.42 -17.91
N ILE A 124 11.01 -6.18 -16.90
CA ILE A 124 11.36 -7.20 -15.91
C ILE A 124 10.20 -7.33 -14.93
N ARG A 125 9.70 -8.56 -14.75
CA ARG A 125 8.57 -8.86 -13.87
C ARG A 125 9.00 -9.86 -12.82
N LEU A 126 8.82 -9.52 -11.56
CA LEU A 126 9.01 -10.44 -10.44
C LEU A 126 7.66 -10.70 -9.79
N GLU A 127 7.40 -11.97 -9.45
CA GLU A 127 6.14 -12.38 -8.85
C GLU A 127 6.38 -13.15 -7.55
N ASP A 128 5.51 -12.92 -6.56
CA ASP A 128 5.38 -13.77 -5.39
C ASP A 128 4.04 -14.51 -5.49
N PRO A 129 4.03 -15.82 -5.79
CA PRO A 129 2.79 -16.57 -5.95
C PRO A 129 2.02 -16.72 -4.63
N LYS A 130 2.68 -16.57 -3.48
CA LYS A 130 2.04 -16.74 -2.17
C LYS A 130 1.44 -15.44 -1.66
N ALA A 131 2.19 -14.35 -1.78
CA ALA A 131 1.71 -13.03 -1.39
C ALA A 131 0.85 -12.37 -2.49
N GLU A 132 0.81 -12.98 -3.69
CA GLU A 132 0.14 -12.46 -4.88
C GLU A 132 0.58 -11.01 -5.14
N ALA A 133 1.89 -10.79 -5.08
CA ALA A 133 2.52 -9.49 -5.26
C ALA A 133 3.40 -9.52 -6.52
N MET A 134 3.40 -8.41 -7.26
CA MET A 134 4.11 -8.26 -8.52
C MET A 134 4.97 -6.99 -8.47
N TRP A 135 6.25 -7.15 -8.74
CA TRP A 135 7.15 -6.05 -9.02
C TRP A 135 7.37 -5.94 -10.53
N LEU A 136 7.15 -4.76 -11.08
CA LEU A 136 7.38 -4.47 -12.49
C LEU A 136 8.45 -3.39 -12.62
N GLN A 137 9.54 -3.73 -13.29
CA GLN A 137 10.66 -2.84 -13.55
C GLN A 137 10.66 -2.49 -15.04
N LEU A 138 10.27 -1.25 -15.34
CA LEU A 138 10.36 -0.66 -16.68
C LEU A 138 11.71 0.08 -16.79
N GLY A 139 12.12 0.47 -17.99
CA GLY A 139 13.42 1.12 -18.20
C GLY A 139 13.61 2.42 -17.39
N ASN A 140 12.53 3.18 -17.17
CA ASN A 140 12.57 4.46 -16.48
C ASN A 140 12.03 4.42 -15.05
N LYS A 141 11.08 3.53 -14.75
CA LYS A 141 10.35 3.50 -13.48
C LYS A 141 10.00 2.06 -13.11
N SER A 142 9.90 1.80 -11.83
CA SER A 142 9.42 0.53 -11.30
C SER A 142 8.18 0.73 -10.45
N MET A 143 7.40 -0.32 -10.23
CA MET A 143 6.22 -0.26 -9.36
C MET A 143 5.94 -1.61 -8.71
N LEU A 144 5.43 -1.56 -7.48
CA LEU A 144 4.97 -2.72 -6.71
C LEU A 144 3.45 -2.75 -6.69
N MET A 145 2.87 -3.87 -7.09
CA MET A 145 1.43 -4.09 -7.11
C MET A 145 1.07 -5.34 -6.30
N SER A 146 -0.03 -5.28 -5.55
CA SER A 146 -0.66 -6.48 -5.01
C SER A 146 -1.76 -6.93 -5.98
N GLN A 147 -1.61 -8.11 -6.57
CA GLN A 147 -2.65 -8.74 -7.38
C GLN A 147 -3.87 -9.10 -6.54
N LYS A 148 -3.66 -9.55 -5.29
CA LYS A 148 -4.73 -9.89 -4.35
C LYS A 148 -5.71 -8.75 -4.13
N GLN A 149 -5.18 -7.55 -3.92
CA GLN A 149 -5.96 -6.35 -3.60
C GLN A 149 -6.24 -5.49 -4.83
N GLY A 150 -5.60 -5.77 -5.97
CA GLY A 150 -5.63 -4.91 -7.16
C GLY A 150 -5.07 -3.51 -6.90
N LEU A 151 -4.25 -3.34 -5.86
CA LEU A 151 -3.76 -2.04 -5.39
C LEU A 151 -2.27 -1.87 -5.71
N ARG A 152 -1.91 -0.66 -6.12
CA ARG A 152 -0.52 -0.23 -6.28
C ARG A 152 0.02 0.15 -4.90
N LEU A 153 1.00 -0.61 -4.42
CA LEU A 153 1.58 -0.45 -3.08
C LEU A 153 2.69 0.58 -3.05
N ALA A 154 3.47 0.65 -4.14
CA ALA A 154 4.53 1.62 -4.32
C ALA A 154 4.63 1.97 -5.80
N ASP A 155 4.56 3.25 -6.11
CA ASP A 155 4.53 3.76 -7.47
C ASP A 155 5.72 4.64 -7.82
N GLU A 156 6.01 4.70 -9.12
CA GLU A 156 7.09 5.50 -9.71
C GLU A 156 8.43 5.37 -8.97
N CYS A 157 8.77 4.14 -8.61
CA CYS A 157 10.03 3.82 -7.96
C CYS A 157 11.19 4.03 -8.95
N GLN A 158 12.14 4.88 -8.59
CA GLN A 158 13.30 5.21 -9.43
C GLN A 158 14.57 4.68 -8.76
N ALA A 159 15.16 3.64 -9.36
CA ALA A 159 16.51 3.23 -9.00
C ALA A 159 17.52 4.23 -9.58
N THR A 160 18.73 4.32 -9.01
CA THR A 160 19.75 5.27 -9.47
C THR A 160 20.06 5.13 -10.97
N GLU A 161 20.14 3.90 -11.47
CA GLU A 161 20.37 3.63 -12.90
C GLU A 161 19.16 4.02 -13.77
N GLN A 162 17.94 3.88 -13.24
CA GLN A 162 16.71 4.28 -13.93
C GLN A 162 16.52 5.79 -13.93
N ALA A 163 16.98 6.48 -12.89
CA ALA A 163 16.94 7.95 -12.82
C ALA A 163 17.79 8.56 -13.94
N MET A 164 18.98 8.01 -14.21
CA MET A 164 19.80 8.46 -15.34
C MET A 164 19.12 8.19 -16.69
N MET A 165 18.49 7.02 -16.86
CA MET A 165 17.71 6.74 -18.07
C MET A 165 16.49 7.66 -18.22
N ALA A 166 15.84 8.03 -17.11
CA ALA A 166 14.72 8.96 -17.11
C ALA A 166 15.17 10.38 -17.49
N GLU A 167 16.35 10.82 -17.05
CA GLU A 167 16.94 12.09 -17.47
C GLU A 167 17.30 12.11 -18.96
N ASP A 168 17.87 11.02 -19.48
CA ASP A 168 18.18 10.90 -20.91
C ASP A 168 16.92 10.91 -21.76
N MET A 169 15.89 10.16 -21.35
CA MET A 169 14.60 10.15 -22.05
C MET A 169 13.87 11.48 -21.97
N LYS A 170 14.14 12.30 -20.94
CA LYS A 170 13.63 13.68 -20.85
C LYS A 170 14.36 14.62 -21.80
N LYS A 171 15.65 14.39 -22.06
CA LYS A 171 16.45 15.15 -23.04
C LYS A 171 16.13 14.71 -24.48
N ASN A 172 15.73 13.46 -24.67
CA ASN A 172 15.47 12.89 -25.99
C ASN A 172 14.19 12.04 -25.97
N PRO A 173 12.99 12.67 -25.99
CA PRO A 173 11.74 11.94 -25.95
C PRO A 173 11.60 11.05 -27.20
N PRO A 174 11.02 9.84 -27.06
CA PRO A 174 10.73 9.00 -28.21
C PRO A 174 9.86 9.80 -29.20
N LYS A 175 10.25 9.78 -30.48
CA LYS A 175 9.56 10.51 -31.55
C LYS A 175 8.06 10.21 -31.49
N SER A 176 7.24 11.26 -31.49
CA SER A 176 5.79 11.13 -31.46
C SER A 176 5.34 10.30 -32.67
N LEU A 177 4.53 9.27 -32.40
CA LEU A 177 3.97 8.41 -33.45
C LEU A 177 2.92 9.12 -34.31
N PHE A 178 2.54 10.37 -33.97
CA PHE A 178 1.51 11.15 -34.65
C PHE A 178 2.05 12.13 -35.71
N GLU A 179 3.37 12.41 -35.75
CA GLU A 179 3.96 13.35 -36.73
C GLU A 179 4.22 12.72 -38.11
N GLY A 180 3.88 11.44 -38.30
CA GLY A 180 4.04 10.71 -39.56
C GLY A 180 2.76 10.53 -40.39
N ALA A 181 1.61 11.07 -39.95
CA ALA A 181 0.33 10.89 -40.67
C ALA A 181 -0.15 12.12 -41.45
N ASP A 182 0.44 13.30 -41.22
CA ASP A 182 -0.03 14.57 -41.83
C ASP A 182 0.94 15.17 -42.87
N SER A 183 2.07 14.51 -43.17
CA SER A 183 3.05 15.03 -44.15
C SER A 183 2.91 14.48 -45.58
N ASP A 184 2.04 13.49 -45.82
CA ASP A 184 1.78 12.93 -47.16
C ASP A 184 0.62 13.63 -47.90
N THR A 185 0.44 14.93 -47.71
CA THR A 185 -0.41 15.75 -48.59
C THR A 185 0.28 17.06 -48.93
N LYS A 186 1.39 17.00 -49.65
CA LYS A 186 1.84 18.14 -50.46
C LYS A 186 2.70 17.74 -51.67
N LYS A 187 1.98 17.58 -52.79
CA LYS A 187 2.30 18.11 -54.13
C LYS A 187 3.46 17.53 -54.93
#